data_AF-A0A950XL14-F1
#
_entry.id   AF-A0A950XL14-F1
#
_cell.length_a   1.000
_cell.length_b   1.000
_cell.length_c   1.000
_cell.angle_alpha   90.00
_cell.angle_beta   90.00
_cell.angle_gamma   90.00
#
_symmetry.space_group_name_H-M   'P 1'
#
loop_
_entity.id
_entity.type
_entity.pdbx_description
1 polymer ?
#
loop_
_entity_poly.entity_id
_entity_poly.type
_entity_poly.pdbx_seq_one_letter_code
_entity_poly.pdbx_strand_id
1 'polypeptide(L)'
;MGRPALAAVVLVCALGFAPPAAADTDQCAPSGVEGAIALPRKLATANRPHEDKYTTADVEPLRSVDTGRLGLTTPGTLTVATLSQAPPASCIDARGRFTGFDNELLRSIAGKLGLRVNFVGTDFSGLLAQVASRRFDVGS
;
A
#
# COMPACT_ATOMS: atom_id res chain seq x y z
N MET A 1 50.89 -2.91 -43.67
CA MET A 1 50.08 -1.74 -43.28
C MET A 1 48.76 -2.26 -42.70
N GLY A 2 48.76 -2.47 -41.38
CA GLY A 2 47.70 -3.17 -40.64
C GLY A 2 46.49 -2.29 -40.44
N ARG A 3 45.30 -2.89 -40.61
CA ARG A 3 43.96 -2.31 -40.51
C ARG A 3 43.64 -1.97 -39.04
N PRO A 4 43.79 -0.73 -38.55
CA PRO A 4 43.45 -0.39 -37.16
C PRO A 4 41.95 -0.06 -37.03
N ALA A 5 41.29 0.29 -38.14
CA ALA A 5 39.93 0.80 -38.15
C ALA A 5 38.86 -0.29 -37.90
N LEU A 6 39.14 -1.56 -38.23
CA LEU A 6 38.15 -2.63 -38.05
C LEU A 6 37.99 -3.04 -36.57
N ALA A 7 39.08 -2.97 -35.79
CA ALA A 7 39.05 -3.32 -34.37
C ALA A 7 38.32 -2.27 -33.51
N ALA A 8 38.41 -1.00 -33.89
CA ALA A 8 37.74 0.09 -33.17
C ALA A 8 36.21 0.07 -33.34
N VAL A 9 35.70 -0.35 -34.50
CA VAL A 9 34.25 -0.40 -34.77
C VAL A 9 33.56 -1.54 -34.01
N VAL A 10 34.22 -2.68 -33.83
CA VAL A 10 33.66 -3.82 -33.10
C VAL A 10 33.55 -3.54 -31.60
N LEU A 11 34.47 -2.75 -31.03
CA LEU A 11 34.46 -2.41 -29.60
C LEU A 11 33.30 -1.46 -29.23
N VAL A 12 32.85 -0.61 -30.16
CA VAL A 12 31.76 0.35 -29.92
C VAL A 12 30.37 -0.31 -30.01
N CYS A 13 30.20 -1.36 -30.83
CA CYS A 13 28.94 -2.10 -30.92
C CYS A 13 28.68 -3.05 -29.74
N ALA A 14 29.70 -3.43 -28.97
CA ALA A 14 29.57 -4.37 -27.85
C ALA A 14 29.06 -3.72 -26.55
N LEU A 15 28.97 -2.39 -26.47
CA LEU A 15 28.50 -1.66 -25.28
C LEU A 15 26.98 -1.38 -25.27
N GLY A 16 26.23 -1.84 -26.27
CA GLY A 16 24.87 -1.38 -26.53
C GLY A 16 23.68 -2.21 -26.01
N PHE A 17 23.90 -3.37 -25.38
CA PHE A 17 22.79 -4.26 -25.01
C PHE A 17 22.85 -4.78 -23.56
N ALA A 18 23.07 -3.88 -22.60
CA ALA A 18 22.56 -4.16 -21.27
C ALA A 18 21.02 -3.95 -21.32
N PRO A 19 20.18 -4.98 -21.15
CA PRO A 19 18.76 -4.74 -20.92
C PRO A 19 18.65 -3.80 -19.72
N PRO A 20 17.73 -2.82 -19.74
CA PRO A 20 17.51 -1.99 -18.56
C PRO A 20 17.25 -2.92 -17.38
N ALA A 21 17.96 -2.71 -16.27
CA ALA A 21 17.63 -3.37 -15.03
C ALA A 21 16.15 -3.11 -14.77
N ALA A 22 15.32 -4.17 -14.78
CA ALA A 22 13.92 -4.03 -14.46
C ALA A 22 13.85 -3.49 -13.02
N ALA A 23 13.46 -2.23 -12.87
CA ALA A 23 13.25 -1.65 -11.56
C ALA A 23 12.09 -2.41 -10.92
N ASP A 24 12.31 -2.94 -9.72
CA ASP A 24 11.21 -3.49 -8.93
C ASP A 24 10.32 -2.32 -8.52
N THR A 25 9.12 -2.28 -9.08
CA THR A 25 8.13 -1.24 -8.80
C THR A 25 7.30 -1.55 -7.57
N ASP A 26 7.46 -2.74 -6.97
CA ASP A 26 6.76 -3.11 -5.74
C ASP A 26 7.48 -2.53 -4.52
N GLN A 27 6.97 -1.41 -4.05
CA GLN A 27 7.47 -0.74 -2.85
C GLN A 27 7.12 -1.49 -1.57
N CYS A 28 6.22 -2.49 -1.66
CA CYS A 28 5.77 -3.30 -0.54
C CYS A 28 6.43 -4.68 -0.49
N ALA A 29 7.27 -5.03 -1.47
CA ALA A 29 7.95 -6.31 -1.49
C ALA A 29 8.87 -6.45 -0.25
N PRO A 30 8.81 -7.57 0.48
CA PRO A 30 9.72 -7.82 1.59
C PRO A 30 11.15 -8.02 1.07
N SER A 31 12.15 -7.76 1.92
CA SER A 31 13.59 -7.80 1.60
C SER A 31 14.17 -9.20 1.29
N GLY A 32 13.35 -10.15 0.84
CA GLY A 32 13.76 -11.54 0.59
C GLY A 32 13.75 -12.44 1.84
N VAL A 33 14.04 -13.72 1.63
CA VAL A 33 14.03 -14.75 2.68
C VAL A 33 15.17 -14.57 3.68
N GLU A 34 16.25 -13.93 3.25
CA GLU A 34 17.42 -13.60 4.06
C GLU A 34 17.09 -12.56 5.13
N GLY A 35 16.14 -11.66 4.85
CA GLY A 35 15.63 -10.67 5.80
C GLY A 35 14.45 -11.16 6.65
N ALA A 36 13.95 -12.38 6.40
CA ALA A 36 12.79 -12.90 7.10
C ALA A 36 13.14 -13.38 8.51
N ILE A 37 12.31 -13.02 9.49
CA ILE A 37 12.41 -13.53 10.86
C ILE A 37 11.42 -14.68 11.01
N ALA A 38 11.87 -15.80 11.58
CA ALA A 38 11.01 -16.93 11.85
C ALA A 38 9.84 -16.50 12.75
N LEU A 39 8.62 -16.81 12.33
CA LEU A 39 7.42 -16.49 13.09
C LEU A 39 7.52 -17.13 14.48
N PRO A 40 7.33 -16.38 15.59
CA PRO A 40 7.41 -16.94 16.93
C PRO A 40 6.51 -18.17 17.08
N ARG A 41 7.00 -19.24 17.74
CA ARG A 41 6.26 -20.52 17.83
C ARG A 41 4.81 -20.35 18.27
N LYS A 42 4.55 -19.46 19.24
CA LYS A 42 3.20 -19.17 19.74
C LYS A 42 2.25 -18.64 18.65
N LEU A 43 2.76 -17.88 17.68
CA LEU A 43 2.01 -17.38 16.53
C LEU A 43 1.91 -18.46 15.44
N ALA A 44 2.99 -19.21 15.19
CA ALA A 44 3.02 -20.28 14.19
C ALA A 44 2.05 -21.43 14.50
N THR A 45 1.77 -21.69 15.78
CA THR A 45 0.82 -22.71 16.23
C THR A 45 -0.51 -22.11 16.71
N ALA A 46 -0.74 -20.81 16.52
CA ALA A 46 -1.99 -20.18 16.93
C ALA A 46 -3.11 -20.67 16.01
N ASN A 47 -4.04 -21.44 16.56
CA ASN A 47 -5.29 -21.78 15.89
C ASN A 47 -6.40 -20.92 16.53
N ARG A 48 -6.68 -19.74 15.95
CA ARG A 48 -7.74 -18.84 16.41
C ARG A 48 -8.92 -18.92 15.43
N PRO A 49 -9.90 -19.81 15.67
CA PRO A 49 -11.05 -19.95 14.77
C PRO A 49 -11.96 -18.71 14.75
N HIS A 50 -11.78 -17.77 15.70
CA HIS A 50 -12.51 -16.50 15.70
C HIS A 50 -11.70 -15.43 16.46
N GLU A 51 -11.49 -14.28 15.81
CA GLU A 51 -10.81 -13.09 16.38
C GLU A 51 -11.74 -12.26 17.29
N ASP A 52 -13.01 -12.64 17.40
CA ASP A 52 -14.03 -11.96 18.22
C ASP A 52 -13.90 -12.33 19.71
N LYS A 53 -12.69 -12.21 20.24
CA LYS A 53 -12.40 -12.38 21.67
C LYS A 53 -12.51 -11.05 22.42
N TYR A 54 -12.29 -9.94 21.72
CA TYR A 54 -12.13 -8.62 22.31
C TYR A 54 -13.35 -7.71 22.12
N THR A 55 -14.31 -8.11 21.30
CA THR A 55 -15.59 -7.40 21.17
C THR A 55 -16.46 -7.81 22.36
N THR A 56 -17.00 -6.82 23.09
CA THR A 56 -17.93 -7.06 24.20
C THR A 56 -19.36 -7.11 23.69
N ALA A 57 -20.28 -7.65 24.50
CA ALA A 57 -21.71 -7.69 24.16
C ALA A 57 -22.30 -6.29 23.86
N ASP A 58 -21.70 -5.25 24.41
CA ASP A 58 -22.15 -3.86 24.31
C ASP A 58 -21.49 -3.08 23.17
N VAL A 59 -20.67 -3.72 22.32
CA VAL A 59 -20.11 -3.05 21.15
C VAL A 59 -21.23 -2.69 20.18
N GLU A 60 -21.23 -1.43 19.77
CA GLU A 60 -22.12 -0.87 18.75
C GLU A 60 -22.06 -1.75 17.49
N PRO A 61 -23.18 -2.39 17.08
CA PRO A 61 -23.14 -3.35 15.99
C PRO A 61 -22.97 -2.63 14.66
N LEU A 62 -22.24 -3.22 13.72
CA LEU A 62 -21.98 -2.61 12.40
C LEU A 62 -23.25 -2.08 11.69
N ARG A 63 -24.38 -2.75 11.87
CA ARG A 63 -25.69 -2.38 11.29
C ARG A 63 -26.28 -1.06 11.81
N SER A 64 -25.81 -0.54 12.94
CA SER A 64 -26.28 0.75 13.47
C SER A 64 -25.48 1.94 12.92
N VAL A 65 -24.40 1.69 12.16
CA VAL A 65 -23.67 2.75 11.47
C VAL A 65 -24.47 3.25 10.27
N ASP A 66 -25.04 4.44 10.39
CA ASP A 66 -25.69 5.15 9.29
C ASP A 66 -24.64 5.84 8.40
N THR A 67 -24.31 5.21 7.28
CA THR A 67 -23.31 5.73 6.34
C THR A 67 -23.72 7.07 5.70
N GLY A 68 -25.01 7.39 5.64
CA GLY A 68 -25.52 8.67 5.15
C GLY A 68 -25.20 9.84 6.09
N ARG A 69 -24.88 9.55 7.36
CA ARG A 69 -24.54 10.55 8.39
C ARG A 69 -23.04 10.71 8.63
N LEU A 70 -22.20 9.97 7.92
CA LEU A 70 -20.74 10.05 8.04
C LEU A 70 -20.16 11.36 7.48
N GLY A 71 -20.94 12.13 6.71
CA GLY A 71 -20.49 13.41 6.16
C GLY A 71 -19.35 13.26 5.15
N LEU A 72 -19.31 12.13 4.43
CA LEU A 72 -18.29 11.85 3.41
C LEU A 72 -18.31 12.94 2.33
N THR A 73 -17.11 13.32 1.88
CA THR A 73 -16.89 14.32 0.82
C THR A 73 -17.65 13.96 -0.45
N THR A 74 -17.70 12.67 -0.78
CA THR A 74 -18.57 12.12 -1.83
C THR A 74 -19.45 11.02 -1.23
N PRO A 75 -20.79 11.15 -1.27
CA PRO A 75 -21.68 10.11 -0.75
C PRO A 75 -21.34 8.71 -1.29
N GLY A 76 -21.26 7.73 -0.38
CA GLY A 76 -20.94 6.33 -0.71
C GLY A 76 -19.47 6.05 -1.05
N THR A 77 -18.58 7.02 -0.91
CA THR A 77 -17.14 6.86 -1.18
C THR A 77 -16.30 7.40 -0.04
N LEU A 78 -15.47 6.55 0.56
CA LEU A 78 -14.45 6.94 1.53
C LEU A 78 -13.20 7.40 0.78
N THR A 79 -12.92 8.70 0.81
CA THR A 79 -11.74 9.31 0.18
C THR A 79 -10.60 9.37 1.19
N VAL A 80 -9.58 8.56 0.96
CA VAL A 80 -8.44 8.37 1.87
C VAL A 80 -7.22 9.10 1.34
N ALA A 81 -6.63 9.97 2.15
CA ALA A 81 -5.27 10.46 1.92
C ALA A 81 -4.26 9.41 2.41
N THR A 82 -3.25 9.08 1.60
CA THR A 82 -2.23 8.10 1.98
C THR A 82 -0.84 8.46 1.45
N LEU A 83 0.18 7.85 2.04
CA LEU A 83 1.57 7.95 1.60
C LEU A 83 1.91 6.77 0.69
N SER A 84 2.96 6.89 -0.12
CA SER A 84 3.52 5.77 -0.89
C SER A 84 4.88 5.28 -0.36
N GLN A 85 5.49 5.98 0.60
CA GLN A 85 6.89 5.77 0.98
C GLN A 85 7.06 5.34 2.45
N ALA A 86 6.13 4.55 2.97
CA ALA A 86 6.20 4.02 4.34
C ALA A 86 5.89 2.51 4.43
N PRO A 87 6.55 1.64 3.63
CA PRO A 87 6.37 0.20 3.77
C PRO A 87 6.81 -0.28 5.18
N PRO A 88 6.12 -1.26 5.78
CA PRO A 88 4.99 -2.02 5.24
C PRO A 88 3.60 -1.40 5.52
N ALA A 89 3.56 -0.21 6.12
CA ALA A 89 2.34 0.44 6.57
C ALA A 89 1.53 1.04 5.40
N SER A 90 2.21 1.77 4.50
CA SER A 90 1.63 2.28 3.26
C SER A 90 2.66 2.36 2.13
N CYS A 91 2.32 1.80 0.97
CA CYS A 91 3.23 1.68 -0.18
C CYS A 91 2.45 1.35 -1.48
N ILE A 92 3.14 1.36 -2.62
CA ILE A 92 2.58 0.99 -3.93
C ILE A 92 3.00 -0.43 -4.33
N ASP A 93 2.04 -1.28 -4.69
CA ASP A 93 2.30 -2.62 -5.22
C ASP A 93 2.82 -2.60 -6.67
N ALA A 94 3.27 -3.75 -7.19
CA ALA A 94 3.69 -3.90 -8.58
C ALA A 94 2.63 -3.50 -9.64
N ARG A 95 1.36 -3.34 -9.25
CA ARG A 95 0.25 -2.92 -10.14
C ARG A 95 -0.04 -1.42 -10.03
N GLY A 96 0.76 -0.67 -9.28
CA GLY A 96 0.57 0.76 -9.09
C GLY A 96 -0.54 1.11 -8.08
N ARG A 97 -0.96 0.18 -7.21
CA ARG A 97 -2.04 0.42 -6.24
C ARG A 97 -1.50 0.68 -4.84
N PHE A 98 -2.12 1.64 -4.15
CA PHE A 98 -1.93 1.82 -2.71
C PHE A 98 -2.34 0.57 -1.94
N THR A 99 -1.40 0.04 -1.18
CA THR A 99 -1.53 -1.11 -0.27
C THR A 99 -0.68 -0.86 0.98
N GLY A 100 -0.46 -1.90 1.78
CA GLY A 100 0.13 -1.82 3.12
C GLY A 100 -0.92 -1.96 4.20
N PHE A 101 -0.50 -2.11 5.45
CA PHE A 101 -1.39 -2.34 6.58
C PHE A 101 -2.52 -1.30 6.68
N ASP A 102 -2.20 -0.01 6.60
CA ASP A 102 -3.17 1.06 6.82
C ASP A 102 -4.21 1.11 5.70
N ASN A 103 -3.75 0.97 4.45
CA ASN A 103 -4.60 0.99 3.26
C ASN A 103 -5.51 -0.24 3.19
N GLU A 104 -5.02 -1.43 3.52
CA GLU A 104 -5.84 -2.65 3.54
C GLU A 104 -6.81 -2.68 4.74
N LEU A 105 -6.44 -2.07 5.86
CA LEU A 105 -7.34 -1.84 6.99
C LEU A 105 -8.50 -0.92 6.59
N LEU A 106 -8.21 0.24 5.98
CA LEU A 106 -9.24 1.18 5.54
C LEU A 106 -10.11 0.61 4.42
N ARG A 107 -9.53 -0.17 3.50
CA ARG A 107 -10.29 -0.92 2.48
C ARG A 107 -11.26 -1.91 3.13
N SER A 108 -10.82 -2.63 4.17
CA SER A 108 -11.65 -3.58 4.91
C SER A 108 -12.77 -2.89 5.68
N ILE A 109 -12.49 -1.74 6.30
CA ILE A 109 -13.50 -0.90 6.97
C ILE A 109 -14.55 -0.42 5.97
N ALA A 110 -14.13 0.15 4.84
CA ALA A 110 -15.03 0.60 3.78
C ALA A 110 -15.90 -0.55 3.25
N GLY A 111 -15.30 -1.73 3.01
CA GLY A 111 -16.02 -2.93 2.57
C GLY A 111 -17.09 -3.37 3.57
N LYS A 112 -16.78 -3.37 4.87
CA LYS A 112 -17.77 -3.68 5.93
C LYS A 112 -18.92 -2.66 5.98
N LEU A 113 -18.64 -1.39 5.67
CA LEU A 113 -19.65 -0.33 5.62
C LEU A 113 -20.40 -0.25 4.27
N GLY A 114 -20.05 -1.09 3.29
CA GLY A 114 -20.63 -1.00 1.94
C GLY A 114 -20.21 0.24 1.15
N LEU A 115 -19.09 0.87 1.51
CA LEU A 115 -18.54 2.05 0.85
C LEU A 115 -17.51 1.65 -0.22
N ARG A 116 -17.44 2.45 -1.28
CA ARG A 116 -16.28 2.43 -2.19
C ARG A 116 -15.11 3.16 -1.51
N VAL A 117 -13.88 2.78 -1.82
CA VAL A 117 -12.69 3.50 -1.32
C VAL A 117 -11.95 4.15 -2.48
N ASN A 118 -11.50 5.39 -2.28
CA ASN A 118 -10.66 6.13 -3.22
C ASN A 118 -9.39 6.59 -2.50
N PHE A 119 -8.25 6.02 -2.85
CA PHE A 119 -6.95 6.39 -2.27
C PHE A 119 -6.31 7.50 -3.09
N VAL A 120 -5.82 8.54 -2.41
CA VAL A 120 -5.13 9.67 -3.01
C VAL A 120 -3.79 9.88 -2.31
N GLY A 121 -2.71 9.88 -3.09
CA GLY A 121 -1.37 10.15 -2.58
C GLY A 121 -1.20 11.60 -2.13
N THR A 122 -0.57 11.80 -0.98
CA THR A 122 -0.19 13.14 -0.48
C THR A 122 1.11 13.08 0.32
N ASP A 123 1.65 14.24 0.68
CA ASP A 123 2.79 14.37 1.59
C ASP A 123 2.33 14.40 3.05
N PHE A 124 3.11 13.78 3.94
CA PHE A 124 2.82 13.73 5.37
C PHE A 124 2.63 15.13 5.99
N SER A 125 3.44 16.10 5.57
CA SER A 125 3.41 17.48 6.08
C SER A 125 2.07 18.18 5.85
N GLY A 126 1.34 17.83 4.78
CA GLY A 126 0.06 18.43 4.43
C GLY A 126 -1.15 17.61 4.84
N LEU A 127 -0.97 16.33 5.17
CA LEU A 127 -2.07 15.37 5.33
C LEU A 127 -3.07 15.81 6.39
N LEU A 128 -2.60 16.18 7.58
CA LEU A 128 -3.49 16.57 8.69
C LEU A 128 -4.34 17.80 8.33
N ALA A 129 -3.74 18.81 7.70
CA ALA A 129 -4.46 20.01 7.27
C ALA A 129 -5.48 19.71 6.16
N GLN A 130 -5.17 18.77 5.27
CA GLN A 130 -6.06 18.35 4.18
C GLN A 130 -7.27 17.56 4.71
N VAL A 131 -7.09 16.73 5.74
CA VAL A 131 -8.21 16.09 6.45
C VAL A 131 -9.04 17.14 7.21
N ALA A 132 -8.38 18.04 7.96
CA ALA A 132 -9.08 19.08 8.72
C ALA A 132 -9.91 20.03 7.84
N SER A 133 -9.44 20.32 6.63
CA SER A 133 -10.16 21.13 5.63
C SER A 133 -11.20 20.35 4.82
N ARG A 134 -11.42 19.06 5.15
CA ARG A 134 -12.35 18.15 4.44
C ARG A 134 -12.04 17.98 2.95
N ARG A 135 -10.77 18.05 2.58
CA ARG A 135 -10.31 17.59 1.26
C ARG A 135 -10.34 16.06 1.17
N PHE A 136 -10.10 15.40 2.30
CA PHE A 136 -10.14 13.95 2.47
C PHE A 136 -10.97 13.60 3.70
N ASP A 137 -11.58 12.42 3.68
CA ASP A 137 -12.43 11.93 4.76
C ASP A 137 -11.60 11.36 5.91
N VAL A 138 -10.46 10.73 5.59
CA VAL A 138 -9.56 10.11 6.55
C VAL A 138 -8.13 10.07 6.02
N GLY A 139 -7.17 10.08 6.95
CA GLY A 139 -5.76 9.83 6.69
C GLY A 139 -5.40 8.38 6.96
N SER A 140 -4.62 7.79 6.05
CA SER A 140 -3.84 6.58 6.28
C SER A 140 -2.52 6.91 6.93
#